data_AF-A0A955C9J4-F1
#
_entry.id   AF-A0A955C9J4-F1
#
_cell.length_a   1.000
_cell.length_b   1.000
_cell.length_c   1.000
_cell.angle_alpha   90.00
_cell.angle_beta   90.00
_cell.angle_gamma   90.00
#
_symmetry.space_group_name_H-M   'P 1'
#
loop_
_entity.id
_entity.type
_entity.pdbx_description
1 polymer ?
#
loop_
_entity_poly.entity_id
_entity_poly.type
_entity_poly.pdbx_seq_one_letter_code
_entity_poly.pdbx_strand_id
1 'polypeptide(L)'
;IQIDGVSAAWKASSKPKLAIDHHVTREPIVDAIYVDESSAAASAMIERLCVAAGWEIDARTATLLYSGLATDTGWFQFSNANSAAFETAGRLVAAGAKPNELYERLYKNDPEARLRLIGEVLSSFEMHCDGRLAIIRIDRPMLVRCNATGKLSEEVINEPQRIGSVVAAVLLIEPYEADGPIRVSFRSKRDIDVAAIARRFGGGGHERAAGAKFSTTLDEAYRQVSAVMIESVSACAAGATP
;
A
#
# COMPACT_ATOMS: atom_id res chain seq x y z
N ILE A 1 -4.26 8.78 2.28
CA ILE A 1 -5.29 9.06 3.32
C ILE A 1 -6.41 9.84 2.64
N GLN A 2 -7.65 9.33 2.66
CA GLN A 2 -8.82 10.14 2.32
C GLN A 2 -9.29 10.81 3.61
N ILE A 3 -9.47 12.12 3.58
CA ILE A 3 -9.97 12.87 4.74
C ILE A 3 -11.48 13.03 4.56
N ASP A 4 -12.25 12.41 5.46
CA ASP A 4 -13.71 12.42 5.39
C ASP A 4 -14.27 13.85 5.43
N GLY A 5 -15.30 14.10 4.62
CA GLY A 5 -15.96 15.41 4.52
C GLY A 5 -15.24 16.45 3.66
N VAL A 6 -13.94 16.31 3.41
CA VAL A 6 -13.17 17.30 2.61
C VAL A 6 -13.65 17.37 1.16
N SER A 7 -13.95 16.23 0.53
CA SER A 7 -14.41 16.20 -0.87
C SER A 7 -15.73 16.95 -1.07
N ALA A 8 -16.69 16.78 -0.16
CA ALA A 8 -17.98 17.48 -0.24
C ALA A 8 -17.83 18.98 -0.03
N ALA A 9 -17.08 19.40 1.00
CA ALA A 9 -16.79 20.81 1.25
C ALA A 9 -16.03 21.48 0.10
N TRP A 10 -15.06 20.77 -0.48
CA TRP A 10 -14.27 21.24 -1.60
C TRP A 10 -15.11 21.41 -2.87
N LYS A 11 -15.99 20.45 -3.20
CA LYS A 11 -16.91 20.54 -4.35
C LYS A 11 -17.92 21.69 -4.20
N ALA A 12 -18.43 21.92 -2.98
CA ALA A 12 -19.39 22.97 -2.71
C ALA A 12 -18.79 24.39 -2.68
N SER A 13 -17.46 24.50 -2.57
CA SER A 13 -16.77 25.79 -2.48
C SER A 13 -16.81 26.55 -3.82
N SER A 14 -17.17 27.82 -3.76
CA SER A 14 -17.07 28.76 -4.90
C SER A 14 -15.70 29.44 -5.00
N LYS A 15 -14.76 29.14 -4.09
CA LYS A 15 -13.40 29.68 -4.14
C LYS A 15 -12.59 29.03 -5.28
N PRO A 16 -11.58 29.74 -5.83
CA PRO A 16 -10.63 29.15 -6.76
C PRO A 16 -9.95 27.91 -6.17
N LYS A 17 -9.80 26.86 -6.97
CA LYS A 17 -9.26 25.56 -6.59
C LYS A 17 -7.98 25.30 -7.39
N LEU A 18 -6.91 25.00 -6.67
CA LEU A 18 -5.63 24.60 -7.23
C LEU A 18 -5.35 23.14 -6.90
N ALA A 19 -4.92 22.36 -7.89
CA ALA A 19 -4.32 21.04 -7.67
C ALA A 19 -2.80 21.12 -7.80
N ILE A 20 -2.08 20.46 -6.88
CA ILE A 20 -0.63 20.25 -6.92
C ILE A 20 -0.40 18.75 -6.83
N ASP A 21 0.11 18.14 -7.89
CA ASP A 21 0.23 16.68 -7.97
C ASP A 21 1.44 16.26 -8.83
N HIS A 22 1.97 15.07 -8.58
CA HIS A 22 3.09 14.50 -9.33
C HIS A 22 2.69 13.26 -10.14
N HIS A 23 1.40 12.90 -10.15
CA HIS A 23 0.88 11.80 -10.96
C HIS A 23 0.55 12.24 -12.38
N VAL A 24 0.56 11.28 -13.31
CA VAL A 24 0.00 11.43 -14.67
C VAL A 24 -1.48 11.79 -14.53
N THR A 25 -1.82 13.05 -14.76
CA THR A 25 -3.16 13.56 -14.48
C THR A 25 -4.13 13.15 -15.58
N ARG A 26 -5.31 12.64 -15.21
CA ARG A 26 -6.47 12.51 -16.09
C ARG A 26 -7.51 13.55 -15.68
N GLU A 27 -7.74 14.54 -16.55
CA GLU A 27 -8.79 15.57 -16.51
C GLU A 27 -9.17 16.12 -15.11
N PRO A 28 -8.50 17.18 -14.62
CA PRO A 28 -8.78 17.72 -13.30
C PRO A 28 -10.01 18.66 -13.30
N ILE A 29 -10.87 18.53 -12.28
CA ILE A 29 -12.03 19.41 -12.02
C ILE A 29 -11.58 20.59 -11.15
N VAL A 30 -10.58 21.35 -11.59
CA VAL A 30 -9.96 22.45 -10.81
C VAL A 30 -9.75 23.67 -11.69
N ASP A 31 -9.64 24.86 -11.06
CA ASP A 31 -9.44 26.12 -11.78
C ASP A 31 -8.00 26.29 -12.27
N ALA A 32 -7.03 25.70 -11.55
CA ALA A 32 -5.63 25.68 -11.94
C ALA A 32 -4.93 24.39 -11.49
N ILE A 33 -3.91 23.98 -12.21
CA ILE A 33 -3.13 22.79 -11.90
C ILE A 33 -1.62 23.06 -12.03
N TYR A 34 -0.86 22.59 -11.05
CA TYR A 34 0.59 22.52 -11.09
C TYR A 34 0.99 21.05 -10.98
N VAL A 35 1.43 20.46 -12.10
CA VAL A 35 1.85 19.06 -12.17
C VAL A 35 3.30 18.96 -12.62
N ASP A 36 4.06 18.12 -11.91
CA ASP A 36 5.43 17.77 -12.24
C ASP A 36 5.64 16.28 -12.04
N GLU A 37 5.47 15.51 -13.11
CA GLU A 37 5.61 14.05 -13.12
C GLU A 37 7.04 13.58 -12.84
N SER A 38 8.03 14.47 -12.98
CA SER A 38 9.43 14.17 -12.64
C SER A 38 9.70 14.32 -11.14
N SER A 39 8.77 14.93 -10.40
CA SER A 39 8.87 15.11 -8.96
C SER A 39 8.70 13.78 -8.23
N ALA A 40 9.60 13.51 -7.28
CA ALA A 40 9.55 12.29 -6.48
C ALA A 40 8.29 12.21 -5.60
N ALA A 41 7.76 13.36 -5.18
CA ALA A 41 6.59 13.49 -4.32
C ALA A 41 5.92 14.85 -4.53
N ALA A 42 4.63 14.95 -4.23
CA ALA A 42 3.93 16.24 -4.18
C ALA A 42 4.51 17.16 -3.08
N SER A 43 4.99 16.61 -1.96
CA SER A 43 5.63 17.39 -0.89
C SER A 43 6.90 18.13 -1.36
N ALA A 44 7.66 17.56 -2.29
CA ALA A 44 8.81 18.24 -2.89
C ALA A 44 8.38 19.40 -3.82
N MET A 45 7.20 19.32 -4.43
CA MET A 45 6.62 20.45 -5.17
C MET A 45 6.20 21.57 -4.22
N ILE A 46 5.62 21.21 -3.07
CA ILE A 46 5.23 22.19 -2.04
C ILE A 46 6.46 22.87 -1.43
N GLU A 47 7.55 22.14 -1.17
CA GLU A 47 8.81 22.74 -0.68
C GLU A 47 9.35 23.79 -1.67
N ARG A 48 9.41 23.45 -2.95
CA ARG A 48 9.82 24.38 -4.02
C ARG A 48 8.92 25.62 -4.08
N LEU A 49 7.61 25.45 -3.90
CA LEU A 49 6.66 26.55 -3.86
C LEU A 49 6.92 27.48 -2.67
N CYS A 50 7.14 26.93 -1.46
CA CYS A 50 7.49 27.71 -0.29
C CYS A 50 8.75 28.55 -0.52
N VAL A 51 9.81 27.94 -1.09
CA VAL A 51 11.06 28.63 -1.41
C VAL A 51 10.83 29.75 -2.43
N ALA A 52 10.10 29.47 -3.51
CA ALA A 52 9.81 30.46 -4.55
C ALA A 52 8.96 31.64 -4.03
N ALA A 53 8.08 31.38 -3.07
CA ALA A 53 7.24 32.39 -2.42
C ALA A 53 7.97 33.14 -1.28
N GLY A 54 9.17 32.73 -0.90
CA GLY A 54 9.90 33.28 0.26
C GLY A 54 9.24 32.95 1.60
N TRP A 55 8.47 31.86 1.68
CA TRP A 55 7.84 31.40 2.92
C TRP A 55 8.85 30.62 3.77
N GLU A 56 8.86 30.92 5.07
CA GLU A 56 9.70 30.21 6.02
C GLU A 56 9.22 28.76 6.21
N ILE A 57 10.16 27.81 6.16
CA ILE A 57 9.91 26.41 6.48
C ILE A 57 10.48 26.17 7.88
N ASP A 58 9.59 26.21 8.87
CA ASP A 58 9.94 25.85 10.25
C ASP A 58 10.14 24.33 10.42
N ALA A 59 10.68 23.91 11.56
CA ALA A 59 10.96 22.50 11.83
C ALA A 59 9.73 21.58 11.73
N ARG A 60 8.54 22.11 12.07
CA ARG A 60 7.28 21.37 11.98
C ARG A 60 6.92 21.13 10.51
N THR A 61 6.93 22.19 9.70
CA THR A 61 6.64 22.14 8.26
C THR A 61 7.67 21.27 7.55
N ALA A 62 8.94 21.41 7.90
CA ALA A 62 10.02 20.57 7.38
C ALA A 62 9.74 19.08 7.65
N THR A 63 9.33 18.72 8.87
CA THR A 63 8.99 17.35 9.24
C THR A 63 7.81 16.81 8.43
N LEU A 64 6.77 17.61 8.21
CA LEU A 64 5.60 17.22 7.42
C LEU A 64 5.94 17.01 5.94
N LEU A 65 6.72 17.93 5.35
CA LEU A 65 7.18 17.81 3.96
C LEU A 65 8.11 16.60 3.78
N TYR A 66 9.02 16.40 4.73
CA TYR A 66 9.93 15.25 4.74
C TYR A 66 9.14 13.94 4.83
N SER A 67 8.08 13.90 5.65
CA SER A 67 7.21 12.73 5.75
C SER A 67 6.63 12.33 4.40
N GLY A 68 6.04 13.26 3.65
CA GLY A 68 5.52 12.94 2.31
C GLY A 68 6.61 12.50 1.34
N LEU A 69 7.78 13.15 1.39
CA LEU A 69 8.89 12.82 0.49
C LEU A 69 9.45 11.43 0.77
N ALA A 70 9.67 11.12 2.05
CA ALA A 70 10.18 9.83 2.48
C ALA A 70 9.19 8.72 2.15
N THR A 71 7.88 8.89 2.39
CA THR A 71 6.91 7.82 2.10
C THR A 71 6.74 7.56 0.61
N ASP A 72 6.65 8.60 -0.22
CA ASP A 72 6.44 8.45 -1.68
C ASP A 72 7.67 7.85 -2.39
N THR A 73 8.86 7.99 -1.79
CA THR A 73 10.11 7.38 -2.28
C THR A 73 10.41 6.03 -1.64
N GLY A 74 9.54 5.51 -0.78
CA GLY A 74 9.77 4.25 -0.08
C GLY A 74 10.96 4.31 0.87
N TRP A 75 11.12 5.43 1.56
CA TRP A 75 12.34 5.81 2.29
C TRP A 75 13.57 5.78 1.38
N PHE A 76 13.45 6.41 0.21
CA PHE A 76 14.49 6.53 -0.81
C PHE A 76 14.97 5.20 -1.42
N GLN A 77 14.13 4.15 -1.37
CA GLN A 77 14.42 2.84 -1.97
C GLN A 77 13.80 2.67 -3.37
N PHE A 78 12.81 3.48 -3.72
CA PHE A 78 12.10 3.40 -4.99
C PHE A 78 12.82 4.17 -6.11
N SER A 79 12.50 3.85 -7.36
CA SER A 79 13.17 4.44 -8.53
C SER A 79 12.94 5.93 -8.72
N ASN A 80 11.94 6.51 -8.06
CA ASN A 80 11.67 7.96 -8.04
C ASN A 80 12.57 8.73 -7.05
N ALA A 81 13.41 8.05 -6.25
CA ALA A 81 14.39 8.69 -5.37
C ALA A 81 15.59 9.26 -6.17
N ASN A 82 15.35 10.35 -6.90
CA ASN A 82 16.34 11.02 -7.76
C ASN A 82 17.18 12.07 -6.99
N SER A 83 18.15 12.70 -7.67
CA SER A 83 19.04 13.73 -7.06
C SER A 83 18.24 14.84 -6.38
N ALA A 84 17.20 15.34 -7.05
CA ALA A 84 16.36 16.41 -6.51
C ALA A 84 15.64 15.99 -5.22
N ALA A 85 15.23 14.72 -5.10
CA ALA A 85 14.66 14.18 -3.86
C ALA A 85 15.67 14.21 -2.70
N PHE A 86 16.91 13.78 -2.92
CA PHE A 86 17.96 13.80 -1.90
C PHE A 86 18.35 15.23 -1.50
N GLU A 87 18.44 16.15 -2.46
CA GLU A 87 18.72 17.56 -2.17
C GLU A 87 17.59 18.20 -1.35
N THR A 88 16.34 17.91 -1.70
CA THR A 88 15.16 18.38 -0.95
C THR A 88 15.15 17.81 0.46
N ALA A 89 15.43 16.52 0.62
CA ALA A 89 15.58 15.88 1.92
C ALA A 89 16.66 16.56 2.77
N GLY A 90 17.82 16.87 2.17
CA GLY A 90 18.90 17.58 2.84
C GLY A 90 18.49 18.97 3.34
N ARG A 91 17.77 19.75 2.52
CA ARG A 91 17.23 21.07 2.92
C ARG A 91 16.23 20.95 4.06
N LEU A 92 15.32 19.98 3.99
CA LEU A 92 14.32 19.75 5.04
C LEU A 92 14.95 19.32 6.37
N VAL A 93 15.99 18.49 6.32
CA VAL A 93 16.78 18.13 7.52
C VAL A 93 17.49 19.36 8.08
N ALA A 94 18.09 20.20 7.23
CA ALA A 94 18.70 21.46 7.66
C ALA A 94 17.68 22.42 8.30
N ALA A 95 16.42 22.40 7.85
CA ALA A 95 15.31 23.16 8.42
C ALA A 95 14.72 22.54 9.70
N GLY A 96 15.24 21.41 10.18
CA GLY A 96 14.88 20.80 11.46
C GLY A 96 14.02 19.54 11.38
N ALA A 97 13.80 18.97 10.19
CA ALA A 97 13.23 17.63 10.07
C ALA A 97 14.17 16.60 10.70
N LYS A 98 13.61 15.64 11.44
CA LYS A 98 14.37 14.57 12.11
C LYS A 98 13.94 13.20 11.58
N PRO A 99 14.60 12.68 10.53
CA PRO A 99 14.16 11.47 9.83
C PRO A 99 14.09 10.24 10.72
N ASN A 100 15.02 10.11 11.67
CA ASN A 100 15.07 9.00 12.62
C ASN A 100 13.85 8.97 13.55
N GLU A 101 13.51 10.12 14.17
CA GLU A 101 12.35 10.24 15.06
C GLU A 101 11.04 10.02 14.28
N LEU A 102 10.98 10.51 13.06
CA LEU A 102 9.84 10.30 12.17
C LEU A 102 9.68 8.82 11.79
N TYR A 103 10.76 8.14 11.39
CA TYR A 103 10.73 6.72 11.07
C TYR A 103 10.27 5.89 12.26
N GLU A 104 10.79 6.21 13.45
CA GLU A 104 10.41 5.52 14.68
C GLU A 104 8.91 5.65 14.96
N ARG A 105 8.37 6.87 14.85
CA ARG A 105 6.95 7.14 15.04
C ARG A 105 6.04 6.47 14.00
N LEU A 106 6.51 6.30 12.77
CA LEU A 106 5.71 5.73 11.68
C LEU A 106 5.82 4.20 11.57
N TYR A 107 6.98 3.62 11.87
CA TYR A 107 7.28 2.22 11.56
C TYR A 107 7.85 1.41 12.73
N LYS A 108 8.23 2.04 13.85
CA LYS A 108 8.74 1.33 15.05
C LYS A 108 7.80 1.48 16.25
N ASN A 109 6.50 1.40 16.00
CA ASN A 109 5.46 1.54 17.03
C ASN A 109 4.45 0.36 17.03
N ASP A 110 4.77 -0.73 16.35
CA ASP A 110 3.89 -1.88 16.26
C ASP A 110 3.65 -2.53 17.63
N PRO A 111 2.41 -2.95 17.94
CA PRO A 111 2.15 -3.73 19.14
C PRO A 111 2.76 -5.13 19.02
N GLU A 112 3.16 -5.72 20.15
CA GLU A 112 3.70 -7.08 20.21
C GLU A 112 2.82 -8.11 19.48
N ALA A 113 1.50 -7.97 19.62
CA ALA A 113 0.51 -8.82 18.94
C ALA A 113 0.69 -8.89 17.42
N ARG A 114 1.14 -7.79 16.79
CA ARG A 114 1.42 -7.78 15.34
C ARG A 114 2.63 -8.63 15.00
N LEU A 115 3.71 -8.53 15.78
CA LEU A 115 4.91 -9.35 15.54
C LEU A 115 4.65 -10.84 15.78
N ARG A 116 3.83 -11.20 16.78
CA ARG A 116 3.39 -12.58 16.99
C ARG A 116 2.58 -13.11 15.81
N LEU A 117 1.64 -12.30 15.29
CA LEU A 117 0.85 -12.65 14.11
C LEU A 117 1.74 -12.87 12.88
N ILE A 118 2.72 -11.99 12.64
CA ILE A 118 3.69 -12.16 11.56
C ILE A 118 4.45 -13.48 11.73
N GLY A 119 4.90 -13.82 12.95
CA GLY A 119 5.58 -15.08 13.23
C GLY A 119 4.74 -16.31 12.86
N GLU A 120 3.46 -16.34 13.24
CA GLU A 120 2.53 -17.41 12.88
C GLU A 120 2.23 -17.47 11.37
N VAL A 121 2.15 -16.32 10.70
CA VAL A 121 1.99 -16.29 9.25
C VAL A 121 3.23 -16.83 8.55
N LEU A 122 4.43 -16.42 8.96
CA LEU A 122 5.69 -16.85 8.37
C LEU A 122 5.95 -18.35 8.55
N SER A 123 5.38 -18.97 9.59
CA SER A 123 5.50 -20.41 9.83
C SER A 123 4.45 -21.26 9.09
N SER A 124 3.39 -20.66 8.57
CA SER A 124 2.21 -21.39 8.08
C SER A 124 1.77 -21.07 6.64
N PHE A 125 2.36 -20.08 5.97
CA PHE A 125 2.00 -19.79 4.58
C PHE A 125 2.33 -20.98 3.65
N GLU A 126 1.49 -21.16 2.64
CA GLU A 126 1.60 -22.25 1.67
C GLU A 126 2.23 -21.76 0.38
N MET A 127 3.10 -22.60 -0.19
CA MET A 127 3.76 -22.34 -1.47
C MET A 127 3.19 -23.24 -2.56
N HIS A 128 2.87 -22.64 -3.70
CA HIS A 128 2.34 -23.31 -4.88
C HIS A 128 3.12 -22.90 -6.13
N CYS A 129 2.84 -23.59 -7.25
CA CYS A 129 3.43 -23.30 -8.56
C CYS A 129 4.98 -23.24 -8.51
N ASP A 130 5.61 -24.28 -7.96
CA ASP A 130 7.06 -24.37 -7.78
C ASP A 130 7.67 -23.17 -7.05
N GLY A 131 6.98 -22.69 -6.01
CA GLY A 131 7.43 -21.59 -5.16
C GLY A 131 7.18 -20.20 -5.73
N ARG A 132 6.29 -20.07 -6.73
CA ARG A 132 5.94 -18.79 -7.36
C ARG A 132 4.69 -18.12 -6.79
N LEU A 133 3.85 -18.87 -6.11
CA LEU A 133 2.63 -18.37 -5.46
C LEU A 133 2.70 -18.66 -3.96
N ALA A 134 2.48 -17.63 -3.15
CA ALA A 134 2.32 -17.78 -1.71
C ALA A 134 0.86 -17.51 -1.30
N ILE A 135 0.26 -18.38 -0.47
CA ILE A 135 -1.08 -18.17 0.08
C ILE A 135 -0.99 -18.20 1.61
N ILE A 136 -1.48 -17.13 2.23
CA ILE A 136 -1.58 -16.99 3.68
C ILE A 136 -3.05 -17.18 4.08
N ARG A 137 -3.28 -17.96 5.12
CA ARG A 137 -4.56 -18.09 5.80
C ARG A 137 -4.43 -17.63 7.25
N ILE A 138 -5.22 -16.63 7.64
CA ILE A 138 -5.34 -16.18 9.02
C ILE A 138 -6.73 -16.55 9.51
N ASP A 139 -6.81 -17.62 10.29
CA ASP A 139 -8.04 -18.05 10.95
C ASP A 139 -8.25 -17.33 12.29
N ARG A 140 -9.46 -17.41 12.82
CA ARG A 140 -9.82 -16.82 14.12
C ARG A 140 -9.00 -17.41 15.27
N PRO A 141 -8.74 -18.74 15.35
CA PRO A 141 -7.81 -19.30 16.34
C PRO A 141 -6.42 -18.65 16.34
N MET A 142 -5.82 -18.39 15.18
CA MET A 142 -4.52 -17.71 15.06
C MET A 142 -4.59 -16.28 15.60
N LEU A 143 -5.64 -15.53 15.25
CA LEU A 143 -5.87 -14.18 15.80
C LEU A 143 -5.97 -14.20 17.33
N VAL A 144 -6.70 -15.17 17.89
CA VAL A 144 -6.83 -15.34 19.35
C VAL A 144 -5.49 -15.67 20.00
N ARG A 145 -4.72 -16.63 19.45
CA ARG A 145 -3.38 -16.98 19.97
C ARG A 145 -2.42 -15.78 19.97
N CYS A 146 -2.52 -14.92 18.96
CA CYS A 146 -1.66 -13.75 18.82
C CYS A 146 -2.14 -12.53 19.62
N ASN A 147 -3.32 -12.59 20.24
CA ASN A 147 -4.01 -11.42 20.78
C ASN A 147 -4.15 -10.29 19.74
N ALA A 148 -4.46 -10.67 18.50
CA ALA A 148 -4.50 -9.78 17.35
C ALA A 148 -5.93 -9.63 16.82
N THR A 149 -6.17 -8.50 16.14
CA THR A 149 -7.37 -8.30 15.33
C THR A 149 -7.00 -8.27 13.86
N GLY A 150 -7.98 -8.41 12.97
CA GLY A 150 -7.74 -8.32 11.53
C GLY A 150 -7.15 -6.99 11.06
N LYS A 151 -7.13 -5.93 11.86
CA LYS A 151 -6.42 -4.68 11.54
C LYS A 151 -4.90 -4.85 11.57
N LEU A 152 -4.38 -5.70 12.45
CA LEU A 152 -2.93 -5.95 12.55
C LEU A 152 -2.37 -6.78 11.40
N SER A 153 -3.25 -7.34 10.55
CA SER A 153 -2.85 -8.06 9.33
C SER A 153 -2.49 -7.13 8.15
N GLU A 154 -2.63 -5.81 8.31
CA GLU A 154 -2.21 -4.84 7.31
C GLU A 154 -0.73 -5.05 6.94
N GLU A 155 -0.45 -5.00 5.63
CA GLU A 155 0.85 -5.25 5.00
C GLU A 155 1.47 -6.66 5.19
N VAL A 156 0.87 -7.57 5.98
CA VAL A 156 1.41 -8.92 6.21
C VAL A 156 1.51 -9.75 4.91
N ILE A 157 0.61 -9.50 3.95
CA ILE A 157 0.65 -10.09 2.60
C ILE A 157 1.97 -9.81 1.83
N ASN A 158 2.73 -8.79 2.25
CA ASN A 158 4.00 -8.47 1.60
C ASN A 158 5.16 -9.35 2.06
N GLU A 159 5.07 -10.04 3.20
CA GLU A 159 6.19 -10.81 3.73
C GLU A 159 6.62 -11.94 2.78
N PRO A 160 5.71 -12.80 2.24
CA PRO A 160 6.12 -13.84 1.29
C PRO A 160 6.63 -13.27 -0.04
N GLN A 161 6.26 -12.04 -0.42
CA GLN A 161 6.76 -11.42 -1.65
C GLN A 161 8.26 -11.11 -1.58
N ARG A 162 8.87 -11.11 -0.39
CA ARG A 162 10.32 -10.98 -0.22
C ARG A 162 11.09 -12.19 -0.77
N ILE A 163 10.42 -13.34 -0.91
CA ILE A 163 10.99 -14.51 -1.58
C ILE A 163 11.15 -14.19 -3.06
N GLY A 164 12.37 -14.37 -3.59
CA GLY A 164 12.71 -13.98 -4.96
C GLY A 164 11.83 -14.64 -6.03
N SER A 165 11.49 -15.91 -5.84
CA SER A 165 10.65 -16.69 -6.77
C SER A 165 9.17 -16.31 -6.75
N VAL A 166 8.67 -15.72 -5.67
CA VAL A 166 7.25 -15.38 -5.51
C VAL A 166 6.89 -14.24 -6.46
N VAL A 167 5.94 -14.47 -7.37
CA VAL A 167 5.41 -13.48 -8.32
C VAL A 167 4.04 -12.94 -7.89
N ALA A 168 3.30 -13.71 -7.07
CA ALA A 168 2.02 -13.32 -6.50
C ALA A 168 1.83 -13.87 -5.08
N ALA A 169 1.08 -13.13 -4.27
CA ALA A 169 0.70 -13.52 -2.92
C ALA A 169 -0.79 -13.28 -2.68
N VAL A 170 -1.40 -14.14 -1.88
CA VAL A 170 -2.78 -14.01 -1.41
C VAL A 170 -2.81 -14.08 0.11
N LEU A 171 -3.65 -13.25 0.72
CA LEU A 171 -3.98 -13.34 2.13
C LEU A 171 -5.49 -13.49 2.28
N LEU A 172 -5.93 -14.59 2.87
CA LEU A 172 -7.30 -14.79 3.33
C LEU A 172 -7.33 -14.62 4.85
N ILE A 173 -8.26 -13.82 5.35
CA ILE A 173 -8.41 -13.59 6.79
C ILE A 173 -9.87 -13.69 7.22
N GLU A 174 -10.12 -14.49 8.25
CA GLU A 174 -11.40 -14.52 8.94
C GLU A 174 -11.67 -13.21 9.67
N PRO A 175 -12.95 -12.77 9.72
CA PRO A 175 -13.31 -11.68 10.61
C PRO A 175 -13.04 -12.08 12.06
N TYR A 176 -12.74 -11.09 12.90
CA TYR A 176 -12.60 -11.33 14.33
C TYR A 176 -13.98 -11.68 14.97
N GLU A 177 -15.03 -11.01 14.49
CA GLU A 177 -16.43 -11.28 14.82
C GLU A 177 -17.02 -12.35 13.89
N ALA A 178 -17.82 -13.28 14.43
CA ALA A 178 -18.23 -14.50 13.71
C ALA A 178 -19.04 -14.26 12.41
N ASP A 179 -19.72 -13.11 12.27
CA ASP A 179 -20.65 -12.85 11.17
C ASP A 179 -20.06 -11.99 10.03
N GLY A 180 -18.76 -11.68 10.08
CA GLY A 180 -18.11 -10.90 9.03
C GLY A 180 -17.77 -11.71 7.77
N PRO A 181 -17.54 -11.06 6.62
CA PRO A 181 -17.02 -11.76 5.45
C PRO A 181 -15.53 -12.07 5.60
N ILE A 182 -15.09 -13.17 5.00
CA ILE A 182 -13.65 -13.42 4.75
C ILE A 182 -13.14 -12.31 3.86
N ARG A 183 -12.08 -11.63 4.27
CA ARG A 183 -11.40 -10.65 3.42
C ARG A 183 -10.26 -11.35 2.71
N VAL A 184 -10.20 -11.15 1.40
CA VAL A 184 -9.12 -11.67 0.56
C VAL A 184 -8.37 -10.50 -0.04
N SER A 185 -7.06 -10.49 0.18
CA SER A 185 -6.15 -9.51 -0.42
C SER A 185 -5.26 -10.23 -1.43
N PHE A 186 -4.99 -9.57 -2.55
CA PHE A 186 -4.13 -10.05 -3.62
C PHE A 186 -2.99 -9.06 -3.85
N ARG A 187 -1.80 -9.58 -4.11
CA ARG A 187 -0.62 -8.81 -4.53
C ARG A 187 0.14 -9.54 -5.63
N SER A 188 0.74 -8.78 -6.54
CA SER A 188 1.65 -9.30 -7.55
C SER A 188 2.80 -8.34 -7.81
N LYS A 189 3.93 -8.88 -8.29
CA LYS A 189 5.11 -8.07 -8.63
C LYS A 189 4.97 -7.38 -9.98
N ARG A 190 4.69 -8.12 -11.06
CA ARG A 190 4.63 -7.58 -12.44
C ARG A 190 3.73 -8.37 -13.40
N ASP A 191 3.74 -9.70 -13.31
CA ASP A 191 3.29 -10.53 -14.44
C ASP A 191 1.82 -10.98 -14.37
N ILE A 192 1.09 -10.54 -13.35
CA ILE A 192 -0.27 -11.01 -13.06
C ILE A 192 -1.14 -9.82 -12.65
N ASP A 193 -2.18 -9.54 -13.44
CA ASP A 193 -3.23 -8.58 -13.08
C ASP A 193 -4.15 -9.19 -12.00
N VAL A 194 -3.86 -8.85 -10.74
CA VAL A 194 -4.66 -9.33 -9.61
C VAL A 194 -6.00 -8.59 -9.47
N ALA A 195 -6.17 -7.42 -10.11
CA ALA A 195 -7.48 -6.76 -10.15
C ALA A 195 -8.45 -7.51 -11.07
N ALA A 196 -7.98 -8.03 -12.21
CA ALA A 196 -8.78 -8.91 -13.06
C ALA A 196 -9.23 -10.15 -12.31
N ILE A 197 -8.34 -10.78 -11.53
CA ILE A 197 -8.67 -11.94 -10.70
C ILE A 197 -9.70 -11.56 -9.62
N ALA A 198 -9.47 -10.46 -8.88
CA ALA A 198 -10.39 -10.02 -7.84
C ALA A 198 -11.80 -9.74 -8.37
N ARG A 199 -11.94 -9.19 -9.60
CA ARG A 199 -13.23 -8.95 -10.26
C ARG A 199 -14.03 -10.25 -10.49
N ARG A 200 -13.37 -11.39 -10.71
CA ARG A 200 -14.05 -12.71 -10.82
C ARG A 200 -14.78 -13.09 -9.52
N PHE A 201 -14.36 -12.51 -8.40
CA PHE A 201 -14.94 -12.73 -7.07
C PHE A 201 -15.77 -11.53 -6.57
N GLY A 202 -16.21 -10.64 -7.46
CA GLY A 202 -16.96 -9.44 -7.10
C GLY A 202 -16.14 -8.38 -6.35
N GLY A 203 -14.81 -8.49 -6.37
CA GLY A 203 -13.88 -7.54 -5.79
C GLY A 203 -13.35 -6.52 -6.81
N GLY A 204 -12.21 -5.91 -6.48
CA GLY A 204 -11.55 -4.94 -7.35
C GLY A 204 -10.27 -4.35 -6.73
N GLY A 205 -9.65 -3.42 -7.45
CA GLY A 205 -8.42 -2.75 -7.04
C GLY A 205 -7.54 -2.39 -8.24
N HIS A 206 -6.24 -2.33 -7.98
CA HIS A 206 -5.21 -2.06 -8.98
C HIS A 206 -4.57 -3.36 -9.47
N GLU A 207 -3.95 -3.30 -10.65
CA GLU A 207 -3.31 -4.43 -11.32
C GLU A 207 -2.37 -5.24 -10.41
N ARG A 208 -1.70 -4.58 -9.46
CA ARG A 208 -0.74 -5.19 -8.52
C ARG A 208 -1.26 -5.37 -7.09
N ALA A 209 -2.43 -4.82 -6.79
CA ALA A 209 -2.99 -4.78 -5.44
C ALA A 209 -4.51 -4.70 -5.49
N ALA A 210 -5.18 -5.79 -5.14
CA ALA A 210 -6.63 -5.89 -5.19
C ALA A 210 -7.19 -6.63 -3.98
N GLY A 211 -8.51 -6.63 -3.83
CA GLY A 211 -9.19 -7.37 -2.77
C GLY A 211 -10.60 -7.80 -3.13
N ALA A 212 -11.08 -8.81 -2.42
CA ALA A 212 -12.44 -9.35 -2.52
C ALA A 212 -12.96 -9.72 -1.12
N LYS A 213 -14.28 -9.97 -1.03
CA LYS A 213 -14.94 -10.40 0.20
C LYS A 213 -15.79 -11.63 -0.09
N PHE A 214 -15.76 -12.61 0.80
CA PHE A 214 -16.54 -13.84 0.66
C PHE A 214 -17.44 -14.05 1.88
N SER A 215 -18.70 -14.41 1.65
CA SER A 215 -19.65 -14.82 2.68
C SER A 215 -19.72 -16.35 2.76
N THR A 216 -18.58 -16.98 3.05
CA THR A 216 -18.40 -18.44 3.13
C THR A 216 -17.33 -18.79 4.17
N THR A 217 -17.04 -20.06 4.39
CA THR A 217 -15.97 -20.50 5.31
C THR A 217 -14.58 -20.18 4.75
N LEU A 218 -13.56 -20.06 5.62
CA LEU A 218 -12.18 -19.85 5.20
C LEU A 218 -11.69 -20.92 4.22
N ASP A 219 -12.04 -22.19 4.46
CA ASP A 219 -11.64 -23.31 3.61
C ASP A 219 -12.29 -23.27 2.23
N GLU A 220 -13.57 -22.87 2.16
CA GLU A 220 -14.26 -22.70 0.88
C GLU A 220 -13.67 -21.54 0.08
N ALA A 221 -13.45 -20.39 0.74
CA ALA A 221 -12.80 -19.24 0.13
C ALA A 221 -11.39 -19.59 -0.36
N TYR A 222 -10.60 -20.31 0.45
CA TYR A 222 -9.28 -20.80 0.08
C TYR A 222 -9.34 -21.70 -1.14
N ARG A 223 -10.28 -22.64 -1.21
CA ARG A 223 -10.39 -23.56 -2.36
C ARG A 223 -10.70 -22.82 -3.66
N GLN A 224 -11.65 -21.89 -3.63
CA GLN A 224 -12.02 -21.10 -4.81
C GLN A 224 -10.88 -20.18 -5.27
N VAL A 225 -10.25 -19.49 -4.31
CA VAL A 225 -9.18 -18.53 -4.61
C VAL A 225 -7.90 -19.23 -5.05
N SER A 226 -7.47 -20.28 -4.36
CA SER A 226 -6.24 -21.01 -4.69
C SER A 226 -6.33 -21.64 -6.08
N ALA A 227 -7.47 -22.24 -6.47
CA ALA A 227 -7.66 -22.81 -7.79
C ALA A 227 -7.43 -21.78 -8.91
N VAL A 228 -8.07 -20.61 -8.81
CA VAL A 228 -7.93 -19.53 -9.80
C VAL A 228 -6.52 -18.94 -9.83
N MET A 229 -5.88 -18.79 -8.66
CA MET A 229 -4.52 -18.26 -8.59
C MET A 229 -3.49 -19.23 -9.14
N ILE A 230 -3.62 -20.53 -8.84
CA ILE A 230 -2.74 -21.58 -9.37
C ILE A 230 -2.85 -21.64 -10.89
N GLU A 231 -4.06 -21.61 -11.44
CA GLU A 231 -4.30 -21.53 -12.88
C GLU A 231 -3.60 -20.31 -13.49
N SER A 232 -3.85 -19.12 -12.93
CA SER A 232 -3.32 -17.85 -13.45
C SER A 232 -1.78 -17.78 -13.41
N VAL A 233 -1.17 -18.22 -12.31
CA VAL A 233 0.29 -18.23 -12.14
C VAL A 233 0.96 -19.27 -13.05
N SER A 234 0.31 -20.43 -13.23
CA SER A 234 0.84 -21.51 -14.09
C SER A 234 0.76 -21.14 -15.57
N ALA A 235 -0.33 -20.49 -16.01
CA ALA A 235 -0.45 -19.98 -17.39
C ALA A 235 0.65 -18.95 -17.70
N CYS A 236 0.89 -18.02 -16.79
CA CYS A 236 1.97 -17.04 -16.89
C CYS A 236 3.37 -17.71 -16.96
N ALA A 237 3.59 -18.82 -16.25
CA ALA A 237 4.81 -19.62 -16.35
C ALA A 237 5.08 -20.16 -17.76
N ALA A 238 4.02 -20.61 -18.44
CA ALA A 238 4.08 -21.26 -19.73
C ALA A 238 4.20 -20.27 -20.90
N GLY A 239 4.28 -18.96 -20.64
CA GLY A 239 4.25 -17.92 -21.67
C GLY A 239 2.87 -17.70 -22.29
N ALA A 240 1.82 -18.28 -21.71
CA ALA A 240 0.45 -18.05 -22.13
C ALA A 240 -0.12 -16.85 -21.35
N THR A 241 -0.25 -15.71 -22.02
CA THR A 241 -1.09 -14.62 -21.50
C THR A 241 -2.55 -15.06 -21.63
N PRO A 242 -3.37 -15.05 -20.57
CA PRO A 242 -4.82 -15.24 -20.70
C PRO A 242 -5.47 -14.07 -21.43
#